data_AF-A0A5J4FTC6-F1
#
_entry.id   AF-A0A5J4FTC6-F1
#
_cell.length_a   1.000
_cell.length_b   1.000
_cell.length_c   1.000
_cell.angle_alpha   90.00
_cell.angle_beta   90.00
_cell.angle_gamma   90.00
#
_symmetry.space_group_name_H-M   'P 1'
#
loop_
_entity.id
_entity.type
_entity.pdbx_description
1 polymer ?
#
loop_
_entity_poly.entity_id
_entity_poly.type
_entity_poly.pdbx_seq_one_letter_code
_entity_poly.pdbx_strand_id
1 'polypeptide(L)'
;MFMLLLVDFIIRKNDVTENNTYAIFIYTIFLLMTPSVFGETNIIISAIFLLLSTRRILSLRTGRNIEKKLFDAGMYITLASLFYFWAILYFIIVFIAIFRLLSISFKLLLIPVLSFITVFTLAVVFYLLKDDSFTWIFNWNQTGNFDFRGYNKIPILIPITMLISLLLWMGSSRLVKITSLSKKEKPAGFMILAIGVVTIFVVALSPQKNGAELLFLFFPVSILTTNYIEAASVKERYIFNEILLWALFFLALIIGFILN
;
A
#
# COMPACT_ATOMS: atom_id res chain seq x y z
N MET A 1 -3.33 -1.32 16.01
CA MET A 1 -4.67 -0.69 16.10
C MET A 1 -4.81 0.54 15.19
N PHE A 2 -3.99 1.58 15.32
CA PHE A 2 -4.10 2.80 14.50
C PHE A 2 -4.14 2.54 12.98
N MET A 3 -3.26 1.68 12.47
CA MET A 3 -3.22 1.33 11.04
C MET A 3 -4.54 0.72 10.54
N LEU A 4 -5.19 -0.15 11.33
CA LEU A 4 -6.48 -0.74 10.96
C LEU A 4 -7.58 0.32 10.89
N LEU A 5 -7.63 1.24 11.86
CA LEU A 5 -8.55 2.38 11.87
C LEU A 5 -8.30 3.31 10.66
N LEU A 6 -7.04 3.50 10.28
CA LEU A 6 -6.68 4.30 9.12
C LEU A 6 -7.12 3.64 7.82
N VAL A 7 -6.88 2.33 7.65
CA VAL A 7 -7.33 1.55 6.49
C VAL A 7 -8.85 1.63 6.35
N ASP A 8 -9.55 1.39 7.45
CA ASP A 8 -11.00 1.51 7.52
C ASP A 8 -11.52 2.91 7.13
N PHE A 9 -10.91 3.96 7.71
CA PHE A 9 -11.23 5.34 7.37
C PHE A 9 -11.01 5.64 5.88
N ILE A 10 -9.94 5.12 5.27
CA ILE A 10 -9.65 5.30 3.85
C ILE A 10 -10.73 4.63 2.99
N ILE A 11 -11.08 3.39 3.31
CA ILE A 11 -12.07 2.60 2.59
C ILE A 11 -13.42 3.32 2.60
N ARG A 12 -13.94 3.64 3.80
CA ARG A 12 -15.24 4.29 3.96
C ARG A 12 -15.29 5.68 3.35
N LYS A 13 -14.22 6.47 3.49
CA LYS A 13 -14.21 7.86 3.00
C LYS A 13 -14.12 7.96 1.49
N ASN A 14 -13.53 6.96 0.83
CA ASN A 14 -13.28 6.99 -0.62
C ASN A 14 -14.15 6.02 -1.42
N ASP A 15 -15.14 5.35 -0.81
CA ASP A 15 -16.00 4.34 -1.46
C ASP A 15 -15.17 3.34 -2.28
N VAL A 16 -14.11 2.78 -1.68
CA VAL A 16 -13.17 1.89 -2.40
C VAL A 16 -13.70 0.45 -2.48
N THR A 17 -14.53 0.07 -1.52
CA THR A 17 -15.29 -1.17 -1.43
C THR A 17 -16.73 -0.81 -1.05
N GLU A 18 -17.62 -1.80 -1.05
CA GLU A 18 -18.97 -1.65 -0.51
C GLU A 18 -18.95 -1.50 1.03
N ASN A 19 -20.12 -1.26 1.62
CA ASN A 19 -20.26 -1.03 3.06
C ASN A 19 -20.22 -2.36 3.85
N ASN A 20 -19.05 -3.01 3.87
CA ASN A 20 -18.76 -4.20 4.67
C ASN A 20 -17.36 -4.10 5.30
N THR A 21 -16.98 -5.11 6.08
CA THR A 21 -15.72 -5.14 6.84
C THR A 21 -14.70 -6.14 6.28
N TYR A 22 -14.95 -6.74 5.10
CA TYR A 22 -14.09 -7.80 4.55
C TYR A 22 -12.65 -7.32 4.33
N ALA A 23 -12.45 -6.08 3.86
CA ALA A 23 -11.10 -5.57 3.60
C ALA A 23 -10.27 -5.43 4.88
N ILE A 24 -10.91 -5.04 5.99
CA ILE A 24 -10.25 -4.91 7.31
C ILE A 24 -9.94 -6.30 7.87
N PHE A 25 -10.87 -7.23 7.72
CA PHE A 25 -10.69 -8.62 8.13
C PHE A 25 -9.50 -9.26 7.40
N ILE A 26 -9.46 -9.15 6.06
CA ILE A 26 -8.36 -9.68 5.24
C ILE A 26 -7.03 -9.00 5.59
N TYR A 27 -7.03 -7.67 5.78
CA TYR A 27 -5.83 -6.95 6.22
C TYR A 27 -5.32 -7.45 7.58
N THR A 28 -6.24 -7.72 8.51
CA THR A 28 -5.91 -8.24 9.85
C THR A 28 -5.33 -9.66 9.76
N ILE A 29 -5.89 -10.51 8.91
CA ILE A 29 -5.35 -11.85 8.62
C ILE A 29 -3.90 -11.73 8.13
N PHE A 30 -3.60 -10.84 7.19
CA PHE A 30 -2.23 -10.67 6.69
C PHE A 30 -1.25 -10.22 7.78
N LEU A 31 -1.68 -9.37 8.72
CA LEU A 31 -0.88 -9.01 9.89
C LEU A 31 -0.63 -10.21 10.81
N LEU A 32 -1.64 -11.04 11.07
CA LEU A 32 -1.50 -12.25 11.89
C LEU A 32 -0.57 -13.28 11.24
N MET A 33 -0.65 -13.41 9.92
CA MET A 33 0.20 -14.29 9.13
C MET A 33 1.66 -13.82 9.05
N THR A 34 1.93 -12.53 9.29
CA THR A 34 3.27 -11.95 9.14
C THR A 34 3.73 -11.23 10.41
N PRO A 35 3.98 -11.92 11.53
CA PRO A 35 4.35 -11.26 12.79
C PRO A 35 5.68 -10.52 12.75
N SER A 36 6.57 -10.82 11.79
CA SER A 36 7.83 -10.10 11.60
C SER A 36 7.63 -8.60 11.37
N VAL A 37 6.45 -8.18 10.87
CA VAL A 37 6.07 -6.78 10.77
C VAL A 37 6.18 -6.04 12.11
N PHE A 38 5.80 -6.67 13.22
CA PHE A 38 5.78 -6.02 14.54
C PHE A 38 7.18 -5.72 15.10
N GLY A 39 8.22 -6.37 14.57
CA GLY A 39 9.62 -6.06 14.91
C GLY A 39 10.20 -4.87 14.14
N GLU A 40 9.59 -4.48 13.03
CA GLU A 40 10.16 -3.50 12.08
C GLU A 40 9.44 -2.15 12.15
N THR A 41 9.74 -1.37 13.19
CA THR A 41 9.09 -0.08 13.46
C THR A 41 9.18 0.91 12.28
N ASN A 42 10.32 0.96 11.60
CA ASN A 42 10.52 1.85 10.45
C ASN A 42 9.59 1.49 9.29
N ILE A 43 9.37 0.20 9.04
CA ILE A 43 8.45 -0.29 7.99
C ILE A 43 7.01 0.06 8.37
N ILE A 44 6.62 -0.12 9.64
CA ILE A 44 5.29 0.26 10.12
C ILE A 44 5.03 1.76 9.92
N ILE A 45 5.97 2.62 10.35
CA ILE A 45 5.84 4.08 10.22
C ILE A 45 5.76 4.47 8.74
N SER A 46 6.63 3.91 7.90
CA SER A 46 6.60 4.16 6.46
C SER A 46 5.26 3.77 5.84
N ALA A 47 4.74 2.58 6.17
CA ALA A 47 3.44 2.10 5.68
C ALA A 47 2.28 3.01 6.12
N ILE A 48 2.29 3.53 7.35
CA ILE A 48 1.29 4.50 7.83
C ILE A 48 1.31 5.76 6.97
N PHE A 49 2.49 6.30 6.67
CA PHE A 49 2.60 7.49 5.81
C PHE A 49 2.15 7.21 4.37
N LEU A 50 2.47 6.04 3.82
CA LEU A 50 1.95 5.64 2.50
C LEU A 50 0.42 5.49 2.50
N LEU A 51 -0.19 4.98 3.57
CA LEU A 51 -1.66 4.95 3.71
C LEU A 51 -2.25 6.38 3.76
N LEU A 52 -1.62 7.31 4.48
CA LEU A 52 -2.03 8.72 4.50
C LEU A 52 -1.90 9.39 3.12
N SER A 53 -0.85 9.08 2.38
CA SER A 53 -0.68 9.52 0.99
C SER A 53 -1.78 8.94 0.10
N THR A 54 -2.03 7.63 0.20
CA THR A 54 -3.08 6.92 -0.53
C THR A 54 -4.44 7.58 -0.33
N ARG A 55 -4.78 7.93 0.92
CA ARG A 55 -6.01 8.66 1.24
C ARG A 55 -6.14 9.95 0.44
N ARG A 56 -5.07 10.74 0.37
CA ARG A 56 -5.06 12.03 -0.35
C ARG A 56 -5.22 11.80 -1.84
N ILE A 57 -4.48 10.84 -2.39
CA ILE A 57 -4.52 10.45 -3.80
C ILE A 57 -5.94 10.00 -4.21
N LEU A 58 -6.55 9.07 -3.47
CA LEU A 58 -7.91 8.59 -3.77
C LEU A 58 -8.95 9.72 -3.72
N SER A 59 -8.76 10.69 -2.83
CA SER A 59 -9.67 11.84 -2.70
C SER A 59 -9.55 12.87 -3.83
N LEU A 60 -8.53 12.79 -4.71
CA LEU A 60 -8.35 13.71 -5.85
C LEU A 60 -9.53 13.66 -6.82
N ARG A 61 -10.24 12.52 -6.91
CA ARG A 61 -11.42 12.35 -7.78
C ARG A 61 -12.52 13.39 -7.56
N THR A 62 -12.59 13.98 -6.36
CA THR A 62 -13.59 15.00 -6.02
C THR A 62 -13.33 16.37 -6.65
N GLY A 63 -12.15 16.58 -7.25
CA GLY A 63 -11.76 17.85 -7.88
C GLY A 63 -11.55 19.03 -6.92
N ARG A 64 -11.82 18.87 -5.62
CA ARG A 64 -11.67 19.92 -4.60
C ARG A 64 -10.24 19.96 -4.06
N ASN A 65 -9.66 21.15 -3.94
CA ASN A 65 -8.35 21.38 -3.31
C ASN A 65 -7.24 20.46 -3.87
N ILE A 66 -7.18 20.32 -5.20
CA ILE A 66 -6.24 19.41 -5.88
C ILE A 66 -4.80 19.71 -5.47
N GLU A 67 -4.41 21.00 -5.49
CA GLU A 67 -3.05 21.43 -5.16
C GLU A 67 -2.64 20.99 -3.75
N LYS A 68 -3.49 21.26 -2.76
CA LYS A 68 -3.26 20.86 -1.35
C LYS A 68 -3.17 19.34 -1.19
N LYS A 69 -4.02 18.58 -1.89
CA LYS A 69 -4.00 17.11 -1.82
C LYS A 69 -2.75 16.51 -2.43
N LEU A 70 -2.26 17.07 -3.54
CA LEU A 70 -1.01 16.64 -4.17
C LEU A 70 0.18 16.95 -3.28
N PHE A 71 0.20 18.14 -2.67
CA PHE A 71 1.26 18.52 -1.74
C PHE A 71 1.27 17.59 -0.51
N ASP A 72 0.10 17.39 0.13
CA ASP A 72 -0.02 16.47 1.26
C ASP A 72 0.40 15.04 0.89
N ALA A 73 0.00 14.55 -0.28
CA ALA A 73 0.34 13.21 -0.76
C ALA A 73 1.86 13.04 -0.92
N GLY A 74 2.52 13.99 -1.58
CA GLY A 74 3.97 13.94 -1.76
C GLY A 74 4.74 14.15 -0.45
N MET A 75 4.28 15.05 0.42
CA MET A 75 4.82 15.25 1.77
C MET A 75 4.85 13.94 2.57
N TYR A 76 3.73 13.20 2.58
CA TYR A 76 3.67 11.90 3.26
C TYR A 76 4.57 10.85 2.62
N ILE A 77 4.74 10.83 1.30
CA ILE A 77 5.66 9.88 0.64
C ILE A 77 7.10 10.20 1.00
N THR A 78 7.49 11.48 1.04
CA THR A 78 8.83 11.88 1.46
C THR A 78 9.09 11.46 2.90
N LEU A 79 8.14 11.71 3.82
CA LEU A 79 8.23 11.22 5.20
C LEU A 79 8.38 9.70 5.24
N ALA A 80 7.57 8.95 4.48
CA ALA A 80 7.67 7.50 4.39
C ALA A 80 9.07 7.03 3.92
N SER A 81 9.65 7.75 2.94
CA SER A 81 10.97 7.44 2.38
C SER A 81 12.13 7.69 3.34
N LEU A 82 11.97 8.58 4.33
CA LEU A 82 12.98 8.78 5.37
C LEU A 82 13.09 7.57 6.30
N PHE A 83 11.99 6.85 6.55
CA PHE A 83 11.99 5.62 7.35
C PHE A 83 12.32 4.38 6.53
N TYR A 84 11.92 4.35 5.25
CA TYR A 84 12.16 3.23 4.36
C TYR A 84 12.36 3.73 2.92
N PHE A 85 13.61 3.74 2.46
CA PHE A 85 14.05 4.42 1.23
C PHE A 85 13.16 4.14 0.01
N TRP A 86 12.88 2.87 -0.27
CA TRP A 86 12.13 2.45 -1.46
C TRP A 86 10.66 2.92 -1.48
N ALA A 87 10.12 3.43 -0.37
CA ALA A 87 8.82 4.09 -0.35
C ALA A 87 8.76 5.30 -1.30
N ILE A 88 9.91 5.87 -1.71
CA ILE A 88 9.99 6.94 -2.70
C ILE A 88 9.35 6.58 -4.05
N LEU A 89 9.32 5.29 -4.43
CA LEU A 89 8.66 4.83 -5.66
C LEU A 89 7.16 5.15 -5.69
N TYR A 90 6.56 5.38 -4.52
CA TYR A 90 5.16 5.74 -4.40
C TYR A 90 4.82 7.09 -5.07
N PHE A 91 5.81 7.95 -5.35
CA PHE A 91 5.61 9.15 -6.18
C PHE A 91 5.07 8.84 -7.57
N ILE A 92 5.37 7.65 -8.13
CA ILE A 92 4.80 7.18 -9.40
C ILE A 92 3.26 7.21 -9.34
N ILE A 93 2.67 6.81 -8.21
CA ILE A 93 1.22 6.84 -8.01
C ILE A 93 0.67 8.27 -8.04
N VAL A 94 1.40 9.23 -7.48
CA VAL A 94 1.00 10.64 -7.50
C VAL A 94 0.97 11.17 -8.93
N PHE A 95 2.01 10.89 -9.73
CA PHE A 95 2.04 11.29 -11.13
C PHE A 95 0.94 10.61 -11.95
N ILE A 96 0.71 9.30 -11.75
CA ILE A 96 -0.43 8.60 -12.36
C ILE A 96 -1.75 9.29 -11.99
N ALA A 97 -1.93 9.72 -10.73
CA ALA A 97 -3.12 10.42 -10.30
C ALA A 97 -3.29 11.79 -11.00
N ILE A 98 -2.20 12.53 -11.21
CA ILE A 98 -2.19 13.82 -11.93
C ILE A 98 -2.60 13.61 -13.38
N PHE A 99 -2.03 12.62 -14.08
CA PHE A 99 -2.35 12.33 -15.48
C PHE A 99 -3.81 11.94 -15.71
N ARG A 100 -4.53 11.58 -14.65
CA ARG A 100 -5.95 11.22 -14.70
C ARG A 100 -6.89 12.37 -14.36
N LEU A 101 -6.36 13.55 -14.05
CA LEU A 101 -7.17 14.76 -13.89
C LEU A 101 -7.64 15.25 -15.26
N LEU A 102 -8.84 15.84 -15.29
CA LEU A 102 -9.44 16.37 -16.54
C LEU A 102 -8.63 17.54 -17.12
N SER A 103 -7.98 18.34 -16.26
CA SER A 103 -7.16 19.48 -16.66
C SER A 103 -5.79 19.40 -15.97
N ILE A 104 -4.78 19.01 -16.76
CA ILE A 104 -3.40 18.96 -16.30
C ILE A 104 -2.74 20.30 -16.59
N SER A 105 -2.14 20.92 -15.57
CA SER A 105 -1.28 22.08 -15.75
C SER A 105 0.14 21.74 -15.28
N PHE A 106 1.15 22.40 -15.87
CA PHE A 106 2.55 22.22 -15.47
C PHE A 106 2.75 22.50 -13.97
N LYS A 107 1.99 23.45 -13.41
CA LYS A 107 1.95 23.73 -11.97
C LYS A 107 1.67 22.47 -11.15
N LEU A 108 0.71 21.63 -11.55
CA LEU A 108 0.36 20.42 -10.79
C LEU A 108 1.48 19.37 -10.77
N LEU A 109 2.28 19.28 -11.84
CA LEU A 109 3.43 18.37 -11.91
C LEU A 109 4.57 18.79 -10.98
N LEU A 110 4.72 20.08 -10.71
CA LEU A 110 5.74 20.61 -9.80
C LEU A 110 5.38 20.42 -8.32
N ILE A 111 4.09 20.32 -7.97
CA ILE A 111 3.66 20.25 -6.56
C ILE A 111 4.27 19.06 -5.80
N PRO A 112 4.26 17.81 -6.32
CA PRO A 112 4.91 16.69 -5.64
C PRO A 112 6.42 16.92 -5.45
N VAL A 113 7.09 17.54 -6.43
CA VAL A 113 8.52 17.87 -6.34
C VAL A 113 8.77 18.89 -5.23
N LEU A 114 7.94 19.93 -5.14
CA LEU A 114 8.01 20.94 -4.06
C LEU A 114 7.77 20.31 -2.68
N SER A 115 6.82 19.39 -2.57
CA SER A 115 6.57 18.68 -1.31
C SER A 115 7.77 17.84 -0.86
N PHE A 116 8.46 17.20 -1.82
CA PHE A 116 9.69 16.47 -1.57
C PHE A 116 10.79 17.40 -1.07
N ILE A 117 11.09 18.47 -1.80
CA ILE A 117 12.12 19.45 -1.44
C ILE A 117 11.84 20.03 -0.05
N THR A 118 10.58 20.37 0.25
CA THR A 118 10.18 20.96 1.54
C THR A 118 10.49 20.01 2.70
N VAL A 119 9.99 18.77 2.65
CA VAL A 119 10.20 17.79 3.74
C VAL A 119 11.67 17.38 3.83
N PHE A 120 12.33 17.19 2.69
CA PHE A 120 13.74 16.80 2.67
C PHE A 120 14.63 17.89 3.27
N THR A 121 14.38 19.16 2.94
CA THR A 121 15.11 20.29 3.55
C THR A 121 14.88 20.35 5.06
N LEU A 122 13.65 20.12 5.52
CA LEU A 122 13.37 20.05 6.96
C LEU A 122 14.12 18.89 7.63
N ALA A 123 14.22 17.73 6.97
CA ALA A 123 15.01 16.61 7.47
C ALA A 123 16.50 16.98 7.56
N VAL A 124 17.06 17.65 6.54
CA VAL A 124 18.44 18.15 6.57
C VAL A 124 18.67 19.07 7.76
N VAL A 125 17.79 20.05 7.98
CA VAL A 125 17.90 20.97 9.12
C VAL A 125 17.80 20.21 10.45
N PHE A 126 16.87 19.26 10.57
CA PHE A 126 16.70 18.47 11.78
C PHE A 126 17.97 17.67 12.15
N TYR A 127 18.55 16.95 11.19
CA TYR A 127 19.75 16.16 11.42
C TYR A 127 21.00 17.03 11.62
N LEU A 128 21.08 18.20 10.96
CA LEU A 128 22.14 19.16 11.21
C LEU A 128 22.08 19.69 12.65
N LEU A 129 20.89 20.02 13.16
CA LEU A 129 20.75 20.48 14.55
C LEU A 129 20.99 19.38 15.59
N LYS A 130 20.70 18.12 15.24
CA LYS A 130 20.79 16.99 16.16
C LYS A 130 22.19 16.37 16.21
N ASP A 131 22.77 16.12 15.04
CA ASP A 131 23.98 15.30 14.87
C ASP A 131 25.15 16.13 14.27
N ASP A 132 24.96 17.43 14.01
CA ASP A 132 25.93 18.37 13.40
C ASP A 132 26.62 17.83 12.15
N SER A 133 25.87 17.09 11.33
CA SER A 133 26.43 16.34 10.21
C SER A 133 25.44 16.11 9.06
N PHE A 134 25.98 16.07 7.84
CA PHE A 134 25.27 15.68 6.62
C PHE A 134 25.43 14.19 6.27
N THR A 135 26.13 13.40 7.10
CA THR A 135 26.43 11.98 6.82
C THR A 135 25.19 11.13 6.61
N TRP A 136 24.08 11.46 7.26
CA TRP A 136 22.81 10.76 7.11
C TRP A 136 22.30 10.73 5.66
N ILE A 137 22.57 11.77 4.86
CA ILE A 137 22.13 11.87 3.46
C ILE A 137 22.78 10.77 2.63
N PHE A 138 24.07 10.51 2.86
CA PHE A 138 24.82 9.48 2.14
C PHE A 138 24.39 8.07 2.54
N ASN A 139 23.95 7.89 3.78
CA ASN A 139 23.46 6.61 4.32
C ASN A 139 21.97 6.37 4.08
N TRP A 140 21.22 7.38 3.63
CA TRP A 140 19.79 7.27 3.37
C TRP A 140 19.48 6.34 2.20
N ASN A 141 20.37 6.27 1.20
CA ASN A 141 20.21 5.36 0.07
C ASN A 141 20.39 3.90 0.51
N GLN A 142 19.36 3.09 0.32
CA GLN A 142 19.41 1.65 0.56
C GLN A 142 19.60 0.93 -0.77
N THR A 143 20.70 0.18 -0.90
CA THR A 143 20.92 -0.67 -2.07
C THR A 143 19.85 -1.77 -2.11
N GLY A 144 19.22 -1.94 -3.27
CA GLY A 144 18.23 -2.99 -3.45
C GLY A 144 18.88 -4.36 -3.40
N ASN A 145 18.20 -5.32 -2.77
CA ASN A 145 18.68 -6.69 -2.65
C ASN A 145 17.73 -7.65 -3.38
N PHE A 146 18.29 -8.44 -4.31
CA PHE A 146 17.56 -9.45 -5.08
C PHE A 146 17.85 -10.89 -4.60
N ASP A 147 18.49 -11.06 -3.45
CA ASP A 147 18.60 -12.37 -2.81
C ASP A 147 17.32 -12.72 -2.04
N PHE A 148 16.49 -13.58 -2.64
CA PHE A 148 15.22 -14.02 -2.08
C PHE A 148 15.32 -15.23 -1.13
N ARG A 149 16.54 -15.71 -0.80
CA ARG A 149 16.72 -16.86 0.11
C ARG A 149 16.06 -16.66 1.47
N GLY A 150 15.96 -15.41 1.93
CA GLY A 150 15.27 -15.05 3.19
C GLY A 150 13.80 -15.50 3.24
N TYR A 151 13.15 -15.62 2.08
CA TYR A 151 11.76 -16.07 1.96
C TYR A 151 11.59 -17.59 2.05
N ASN A 152 12.65 -18.38 2.02
CA ASN A 152 12.55 -19.85 2.03
C ASN A 152 12.16 -20.43 3.42
N LYS A 153 11.92 -19.56 4.41
CA LYS A 153 11.39 -19.98 5.71
C LYS A 153 9.87 -20.15 5.60
N ILE A 154 9.36 -21.31 6.02
CA ILE A 154 7.92 -21.64 5.95
C ILE A 154 7.01 -20.50 6.44
N PRO A 155 7.29 -19.84 7.59
CA PRO A 155 6.40 -18.77 8.09
C PRO A 155 6.38 -17.51 7.23
N ILE A 156 7.34 -17.32 6.31
CA ILE A 156 7.37 -16.18 5.37
C ILE A 156 6.90 -16.63 3.98
N LEU A 157 7.27 -17.86 3.58
CA LEU A 157 6.92 -18.45 2.29
C LEU A 157 5.39 -18.58 2.10
N ILE A 158 4.67 -19.00 3.15
CA ILE A 158 3.22 -19.16 3.05
C ILE A 158 2.52 -17.79 2.87
N PRO A 159 2.76 -16.76 3.71
CA PRO A 159 2.16 -15.44 3.50
C PRO A 159 2.49 -14.82 2.14
N ILE A 160 3.74 -14.90 1.69
CA ILE A 160 4.13 -14.28 0.41
C ILE A 160 3.48 -14.97 -0.78
N THR A 161 3.45 -16.30 -0.82
CA THR A 161 2.82 -17.05 -1.91
C THR A 161 1.32 -16.78 -1.96
N MET A 162 0.69 -16.67 -0.81
CA MET A 162 -0.72 -16.30 -0.68
C MET A 162 -0.99 -14.87 -1.17
N LEU A 163 -0.22 -13.88 -0.71
CA LEU A 163 -0.38 -12.48 -1.15
C LEU A 163 -0.19 -12.34 -2.66
N ILE A 164 0.83 -12.97 -3.22
CA ILE A 164 1.10 -12.93 -4.67
C ILE A 164 -0.02 -13.62 -5.44
N SER A 165 -0.49 -14.80 -5.01
CA SER A 165 -1.57 -15.51 -5.70
C SER A 165 -2.88 -14.73 -5.68
N LEU A 166 -3.25 -14.12 -4.55
CA LEU A 166 -4.40 -13.23 -4.44
C LEU A 166 -4.22 -11.98 -5.31
N LEU A 167 -3.03 -11.37 -5.32
CA LEU A 167 -2.77 -10.18 -6.14
C LEU A 167 -2.88 -10.49 -7.63
N LEU A 168 -2.30 -11.61 -8.09
CA LEU A 168 -2.36 -12.04 -9.49
C LEU A 168 -3.79 -12.39 -9.89
N TRP A 169 -4.50 -13.21 -9.10
CA TRP A 169 -5.87 -13.61 -9.43
C TRP A 169 -6.83 -12.42 -9.32
N MET A 170 -6.94 -11.81 -8.15
CA MET A 170 -7.95 -10.79 -7.88
C MET A 170 -7.62 -9.48 -8.61
N GLY A 171 -6.33 -9.16 -8.75
CA GLY A 171 -5.86 -8.03 -9.56
C GLY A 171 -6.17 -8.22 -11.05
N SER A 172 -5.88 -9.39 -11.64
CA SER A 172 -6.22 -9.65 -13.05
C SER A 172 -7.73 -9.65 -13.31
N SER A 173 -8.53 -10.25 -12.42
CA SER A 173 -10.00 -10.18 -12.49
C SER A 173 -10.51 -8.74 -12.46
N ARG A 174 -9.93 -7.88 -11.60
CA ARG A 174 -10.28 -6.46 -11.54
C ARG A 174 -9.85 -5.69 -12.78
N LEU A 175 -8.68 -6.00 -13.36
CA LEU A 175 -8.21 -5.41 -14.62
C LEU A 175 -9.19 -5.69 -15.77
N VAL A 176 -9.64 -6.94 -15.93
CA VAL A 176 -10.60 -7.31 -16.99
C VAL A 176 -11.93 -6.58 -16.84
N LYS A 177 -12.42 -6.45 -15.60
CA LYS A 177 -13.72 -5.80 -15.30
C LYS A 177 -13.64 -4.28 -15.16
N ILE A 178 -12.47 -3.66 -15.34
CA ILE A 178 -12.29 -2.23 -15.05
C ILE A 178 -13.12 -1.33 -15.97
N THR A 179 -13.40 -1.80 -17.18
CA THR A 179 -14.20 -1.08 -18.19
C THR A 179 -15.69 -1.12 -17.87
N SER A 180 -16.16 -2.17 -17.19
CA SER A 180 -17.55 -2.35 -16.77
C SER A 180 -17.88 -1.71 -15.42
N LEU A 181 -16.89 -1.16 -14.71
CA LEU A 181 -17.13 -0.45 -13.44
C LEU A 181 -17.91 0.85 -13.65
N SER A 182 -18.69 1.22 -12.64
CA SER A 182 -19.41 2.49 -12.63
C SER A 182 -18.44 3.67 -12.77
N LYS A 183 -18.91 4.81 -13.32
CA LYS A 183 -18.10 6.04 -13.44
C LYS A 183 -17.57 6.52 -12.07
N LYS A 184 -18.24 6.13 -10.97
CA LYS A 184 -17.88 6.46 -9.58
C LYS A 184 -16.74 5.59 -9.05
N GLU A 185 -16.76 4.28 -9.32
CA GLU A 185 -15.79 3.30 -8.80
C GLU A 185 -14.53 3.17 -9.66
N LYS A 186 -14.67 3.29 -10.98
CA LYS A 186 -13.58 3.07 -11.95
C LYS A 186 -12.30 3.83 -11.58
N PRO A 187 -12.34 5.10 -11.13
CA PRO A 187 -11.12 5.79 -10.75
C PRO A 187 -10.42 5.22 -9.53
N ALA A 188 -11.15 4.83 -8.48
CA ALA A 188 -10.56 4.23 -7.30
C ALA A 188 -10.01 2.84 -7.61
N GLY A 189 -10.76 2.02 -8.35
CA GLY A 189 -10.32 0.68 -8.75
C GLY A 189 -9.02 0.68 -9.55
N PHE A 190 -8.86 1.60 -10.51
CA PHE A 190 -7.59 1.76 -11.25
C PHE A 190 -6.44 2.16 -10.33
N MET A 191 -6.67 3.12 -9.41
CA MET A 191 -5.61 3.56 -8.49
C MET A 191 -5.15 2.42 -7.58
N ILE A 192 -6.06 1.58 -7.09
CA ILE A 192 -5.70 0.43 -6.25
C ILE A 192 -4.83 -0.58 -7.00
N LEU A 193 -5.13 -0.84 -8.28
CA LEU A 193 -4.31 -1.69 -9.13
C LEU A 193 -2.91 -1.10 -9.35
N ALA A 194 -2.83 0.20 -9.67
CA ALA A 194 -1.55 0.90 -9.82
C ALA A 194 -0.73 0.85 -8.52
N ILE A 195 -1.39 1.06 -7.37
CA ILE A 195 -0.77 0.96 -6.05
C ILE A 195 -0.22 -0.44 -5.83
N GLY A 196 -0.99 -1.49 -6.12
CA GLY A 196 -0.55 -2.88 -6.02
C GLY A 196 0.71 -3.15 -6.84
N VAL A 197 0.77 -2.65 -8.09
CA VAL A 197 1.96 -2.79 -8.95
C VAL A 197 3.17 -2.08 -8.35
N VAL A 198 3.02 -0.83 -7.91
CA VAL A 198 4.14 -0.08 -7.33
C VAL A 198 4.63 -0.72 -6.04
N THR A 199 3.74 -1.23 -5.19
CA THR A 199 4.15 -1.86 -3.93
C THR A 199 4.83 -3.21 -4.13
N ILE A 200 4.58 -3.93 -5.26
CA ILE A 200 5.41 -5.08 -5.66
C ILE A 200 6.86 -4.63 -5.84
N PHE A 201 7.10 -3.52 -6.55
CA PHE A 201 8.47 -3.02 -6.76
C PHE A 201 9.12 -2.58 -5.44
N VAL A 202 8.37 -1.95 -4.54
CA VAL A 202 8.86 -1.59 -3.19
C VAL A 202 9.32 -2.83 -2.41
N VAL A 203 8.56 -3.93 -2.47
CA VAL A 203 8.92 -5.21 -1.83
C VAL A 203 10.10 -5.88 -2.54
N ALA A 204 10.09 -5.91 -3.88
CA ALA A 204 11.13 -6.54 -4.69
C ALA A 204 12.50 -5.86 -4.49
N LEU A 205 12.52 -4.54 -4.27
CA LEU A 205 13.74 -3.78 -4.04
C LEU A 205 14.15 -3.71 -2.57
N SER A 206 13.36 -4.26 -1.63
CA SER A 206 13.70 -4.26 -0.20
C SER A 206 15.14 -4.76 0.05
N PRO A 207 15.95 -4.05 0.86
CA PRO A 207 17.30 -4.49 1.20
C PRO A 207 17.31 -5.76 2.07
N GLN A 208 16.29 -5.94 2.91
CA GLN A 208 16.13 -7.09 3.80
C GLN A 208 14.87 -7.87 3.44
N LYS A 209 15.01 -9.19 3.27
CA LYS A 209 13.92 -10.10 2.87
C LYS A 209 13.42 -10.90 4.07
N ASN A 210 12.91 -10.20 5.08
CA ASN A 210 12.44 -10.80 6.34
C ASN A 210 10.91 -10.93 6.42
N GLY A 211 10.19 -10.52 5.37
CA GLY A 211 8.74 -10.61 5.24
C GLY A 211 8.00 -9.38 5.78
N ALA A 212 8.64 -8.53 6.58
CA ALA A 212 7.99 -7.34 7.11
C ALA A 212 7.64 -6.31 6.01
N GLU A 213 8.44 -6.25 4.94
CA GLU A 213 8.19 -5.42 3.78
C GLU A 213 6.88 -5.77 3.06
N LEU A 214 6.36 -7.00 3.23
CA LEU A 214 5.07 -7.42 2.66
C LEU A 214 3.91 -6.54 3.14
N LEU A 215 4.07 -5.83 4.26
CA LEU A 215 3.10 -4.87 4.78
C LEU A 215 2.66 -3.85 3.72
N PHE A 216 3.55 -3.45 2.80
CA PHE A 216 3.20 -2.52 1.72
C PHE A 216 2.18 -3.09 0.72
N LEU A 217 2.10 -4.42 0.60
CA LEU A 217 1.12 -5.12 -0.26
C LEU A 217 -0.24 -5.33 0.42
N PHE A 218 -0.32 -5.27 1.75
CA PHE A 218 -1.53 -5.68 2.48
C PHE A 218 -2.73 -4.83 2.08
N PHE A 219 -2.54 -3.51 1.97
CA PHE A 219 -3.62 -2.58 1.62
C PHE A 219 -4.20 -2.81 0.22
N PRO A 220 -3.41 -2.81 -0.88
CA PRO A 220 -3.97 -3.06 -2.20
C PRO A 220 -4.55 -4.48 -2.33
N VAL A 221 -3.89 -5.50 -1.75
CA VAL A 221 -4.37 -6.89 -1.86
C VAL A 221 -5.68 -7.11 -1.11
N SER A 222 -5.83 -6.54 0.10
CA SER A 222 -7.07 -6.68 0.86
C SER A 222 -8.24 -6.04 0.12
N ILE A 223 -8.05 -4.85 -0.45
CA ILE A 223 -9.08 -4.15 -1.22
C ILE A 223 -9.42 -4.88 -2.51
N LEU A 224 -8.45 -5.40 -3.25
CA LEU A 224 -8.70 -6.16 -4.48
C LEU A 224 -9.47 -7.44 -4.19
N THR A 225 -9.12 -8.13 -3.11
CA THR A 225 -9.80 -9.36 -2.68
C THR A 225 -11.23 -9.07 -2.26
N THR A 226 -11.46 -8.01 -1.49
CA THR A 226 -12.82 -7.58 -1.12
C THR A 226 -13.66 -7.19 -2.33
N ASN A 227 -13.11 -6.38 -3.25
CA ASN A 227 -13.80 -6.02 -4.48
C ASN A 227 -14.15 -7.24 -5.35
N TYR A 228 -13.34 -8.29 -5.31
CA TYR A 228 -13.64 -9.54 -6.00
C TYR A 228 -14.79 -10.30 -5.34
N ILE A 229 -14.79 -10.38 -4.00
CA ILE A 229 -15.84 -11.01 -3.21
C ILE A 229 -17.19 -10.29 -3.43
N GLU A 230 -17.19 -8.95 -3.42
CA GLU A 230 -18.38 -8.12 -3.64
C GLU A 230 -18.95 -8.26 -5.05
N ALA A 231 -18.09 -8.35 -6.06
CA ALA A 231 -18.51 -8.46 -7.46
C ALA A 231 -19.21 -9.80 -7.81
N ALA A 232 -19.39 -10.70 -6.84
CA ALA A 232 -19.95 -12.03 -7.01
C ALA A 232 -21.47 -12.06 -6.73
N SER A 233 -22.27 -11.51 -7.64
CA SER A 233 -23.74 -11.64 -7.63
C SER A 233 -24.25 -13.01 -8.14
N VAL A 234 -23.37 -13.98 -8.38
CA VAL A 234 -23.70 -15.31 -8.92
C VAL A 234 -23.58 -16.36 -7.81
N LYS A 235 -24.65 -17.13 -7.57
CA LYS A 235 -24.81 -18.10 -6.47
C LYS A 235 -23.63 -19.07 -6.28
N GLU A 236 -22.98 -19.49 -7.37
CA GLU A 236 -21.81 -20.39 -7.34
C GLU A 236 -20.54 -19.75 -6.75
N ARG A 237 -20.39 -18.42 -6.90
CA ARG A 237 -19.21 -17.71 -6.35
C ARG A 237 -19.32 -17.45 -4.85
N TYR A 238 -20.53 -17.46 -4.28
CA TYR A 238 -20.72 -17.29 -2.85
C TYR A 238 -20.01 -18.39 -2.05
N ILE A 239 -20.16 -19.65 -2.46
CA ILE A 239 -19.52 -20.80 -1.81
C ILE A 239 -18.00 -20.66 -1.87
N PHE A 240 -17.44 -20.29 -3.03
CA PHE A 240 -16.01 -20.05 -3.17
C PHE A 240 -15.51 -18.94 -2.25
N ASN A 241 -16.24 -17.82 -2.16
CA ASN A 241 -15.86 -16.70 -1.31
C ASN A 241 -15.85 -17.07 0.18
N GLU A 242 -16.85 -17.83 0.64
CA GLU A 242 -16.87 -18.36 2.01
C GLU A 242 -15.70 -19.30 2.27
N ILE A 243 -15.45 -20.27 1.38
CA ILE A 243 -14.30 -21.18 1.48
C ILE A 243 -13.00 -20.39 1.52
N LEU A 244 -12.86 -19.36 0.66
CA LEU A 244 -11.69 -18.51 0.64
C LEU A 244 -11.49 -17.85 2.01
N LEU A 245 -12.50 -17.15 2.54
CA LEU A 245 -12.41 -16.44 3.83
C LEU A 245 -12.08 -17.38 5.00
N TRP A 246 -12.71 -18.55 5.06
CA TRP A 246 -12.39 -19.57 6.07
C TRP A 246 -10.97 -20.11 5.89
N ALA A 247 -10.53 -20.36 4.66
CA ALA A 247 -9.16 -20.78 4.38
C ALA A 247 -8.15 -19.71 4.81
N LEU A 248 -8.41 -18.42 4.53
CA LEU A 248 -7.55 -17.32 4.99
C LEU A 248 -7.43 -17.35 6.53
N PHE A 249 -8.56 -17.52 7.22
CA PHE A 249 -8.63 -17.51 8.68
C PHE A 249 -7.89 -18.70 9.30
N PHE A 250 -8.16 -19.92 8.84
CA PHE A 250 -7.48 -21.12 9.34
C PHE A 250 -5.98 -21.09 9.04
N LEU A 251 -5.58 -20.58 7.87
CA LEU A 251 -4.17 -20.45 7.53
C LEU A 251 -3.45 -19.49 8.48
N ALA A 252 -4.06 -18.37 8.85
CA ALA A 252 -3.52 -17.46 9.85
C ALA A 252 -3.38 -18.12 11.23
N LEU A 253 -4.36 -18.92 11.65
CA LEU A 253 -4.26 -19.68 12.89
C LEU A 253 -3.10 -20.69 12.86
N ILE A 254 -3.00 -21.48 11.78
CA ILE A 254 -1.94 -22.48 11.62
C ILE A 254 -0.56 -21.83 11.68
N ILE A 255 -0.35 -20.71 10.99
CA ILE A 255 0.92 -19.98 11.02
C ILE A 255 1.20 -19.45 12.44
N GLY A 256 0.18 -18.92 13.12
CA GLY A 256 0.30 -18.50 14.52
C GLY A 256 0.76 -19.63 15.44
N PHE A 257 0.28 -20.87 15.22
CA PHE A 257 0.75 -22.05 15.96
C PHE A 257 2.18 -22.48 15.58
N ILE A 258 2.57 -22.38 14.30
CA ILE A 258 3.92 -22.74 13.84
C ILE A 258 4.99 -21.77 14.37
N LEU A 259 4.61 -20.53 14.64
CA LEU A 259 5.50 -19.47 15.12
C LEU A 259 5.71 -19.45 16.65
N ASN A 260 4.86 -20.15 17.41
CA ASN A 260 5.00 -20.36 18.86
C ASN A 260 5.85 -21.60 19.16
#